data_AF-A0A1E7J0S6-F1
#
_entry.id   AF-A0A1E7J0S6-F1
#
_cell.length_a   1.000
_cell.length_b   1.000
_cell.length_c   1.000
_cell.angle_alpha   90.00
_cell.angle_beta   90.00
_cell.angle_gamma   90.00
#
_symmetry.space_group_name_H-M   'P 1'
#
loop_
_entity.id
_entity.type
_entity.pdbx_description
1 polymer ?
#
loop_
_entity_poly.entity_id
_entity_poly.type
_entity_poly.pdbx_seq_one_letter_code
_entity_poly.pdbx_strand_id
1 'polypeptide(L)' 'TKSPKPQLYIKDFYKCDPDSKPRVIKNVANEMVRDGRLMFWSSGSTTMYAIPGRIQNEEGA' A
#
# COMPACT_ATOMS: atom_id res chain seq x y z
N THR A 1 3.13 -12.70 18.16
CA THR A 1 2.18 -12.13 17.17
C THR A 1 2.98 -11.56 16.02
N LYS A 2 2.87 -12.11 14.80
CA LYS A 2 3.59 -11.57 13.63
C LYS A 2 3.00 -10.20 13.28
N SER A 3 3.85 -9.19 13.11
CA SER A 3 3.43 -7.90 12.57
C SER A 3 2.78 -8.11 11.19
N PRO A 4 1.70 -7.37 10.86
CA PRO A 4 1.16 -7.40 9.51
C PRO A 4 2.26 -6.98 8.53
N LYS A 5 2.28 -7.63 7.36
CA LYS A 5 3.24 -7.30 6.30
C LYS A 5 3.23 -5.78 6.07
N PRO A 6 4.40 -5.11 5.99
CA PRO A 6 4.45 -3.67 5.78
C PRO A 6 3.93 -3.26 4.41
N GLN A 7 3.89 -4.24 3.52
CA GLN A 7 3.49 -4.24 2.13
C GLN A 7 2.04 -4.73 1.96
N LEU A 8 1.15 -3.87 1.48
CA LEU A 8 -0.27 -4.21 1.25
C LEU A 8 -0.62 -4.16 -0.24
N TYR A 9 -1.48 -5.08 -0.68
CA TYR A 9 -2.01 -5.04 -2.04
C TYR A 9 -3.09 -3.97 -2.15
N ILE A 10 -3.25 -3.37 -3.34
CA ILE A 10 -4.34 -2.40 -3.58
C ILE A 10 -5.73 -2.96 -3.25
N LYS A 11 -5.93 -4.27 -3.40
CA LYS A 11 -7.19 -4.94 -3.07
C LYS A 11 -7.50 -4.91 -1.58
N ASP A 12 -6.48 -4.82 -0.72
CA ASP A 12 -6.68 -4.71 0.73
C ASP A 12 -7.22 -3.33 1.11
N PHE A 13 -6.88 -2.29 0.34
CA PHE A 13 -7.40 -0.94 0.54
C PHE A 13 -8.90 -0.90 0.24
N TYR A 14 -9.35 -1.61 -0.79
CA TYR A 14 -10.76 -1.75 -1.13
C TYR A 14 -11.57 -2.46 -0.04
N LYS A 15 -10.93 -3.32 0.77
CA LYS A 15 -11.59 -3.96 1.91
C LYS A 15 -11.72 -3.02 3.11
N CYS A 16 -10.80 -2.05 3.25
CA CYS A 16 -10.84 -1.06 4.33
C CYS A 16 -11.92 -0.01 4.11
N ASP A 17 -12.20 0.33 2.85
CA ASP A 17 -13.25 1.26 2.46
C ASP A 17 -14.07 0.65 1.32
N PRO A 18 -15.04 -0.23 1.64
CA PRO A 18 -15.86 -0.92 0.63
C PRO A 18 -16.89 -0.01 -0.05
N ASP A 19 -17.21 1.14 0.56
CA ASP A 19 -18.19 2.09 0.04
C ASP A 19 -17.59 2.96 -1.08
N SER A 20 -16.28 3.24 -1.00
CA SER A 20 -15.57 3.97 -2.04
C SER A 20 -15.32 3.13 -3.30
N LYS A 21 -15.49 3.77 -4.46
CA LYS A 21 -15.16 3.14 -5.75
C LYS A 21 -13.67 2.80 -5.80
N PRO A 22 -13.26 1.61 -6.30
CA PRO A 22 -11.86 1.20 -6.40
C PRO A 22 -10.95 2.23 -7.09
N ARG A 23 -11.49 2.95 -8.09
CA ARG A 23 -10.77 4.02 -8.79
C ARG A 23 -10.42 5.19 -7.88
N VAL A 24 -11.30 5.57 -6.96
CA VAL A 24 -11.06 6.67 -6.00
C VAL A 24 -9.93 6.28 -5.07
N ILE A 25 -10.00 5.08 -4.49
CA ILE A 25 -8.98 4.56 -3.59
C ILE A 25 -7.61 4.49 -4.29
N LYS A 26 -7.57 4.00 -5.54
CA LYS A 26 -6.34 3.96 -6.33
C LYS A 26 -5.78 5.36 -6.60
N ASN A 27 -6.62 6.33 -6.93
CA ASN A 27 -6.18 7.71 -7.16
C ASN A 27 -5.57 8.32 -5.90
N VAL A 28 -6.22 8.14 -4.76
CA VAL A 28 -5.75 8.61 -3.45
C VAL A 28 -4.44 7.94 -3.04
N ALA A 29 -4.30 6.63 -3.26
CA ALA A 29 -3.03 5.93 -3.00
C ALA A 29 -1.89 6.45 -3.90
N ASN A 30 -2.17 6.71 -5.18
CA ASN A 30 -1.18 7.29 -6.10
C ASN A 30 -0.80 8.73 -5.73
N GLU A 31 -1.74 9.52 -5.24
CA GLU A 31 -1.47 10.87 -4.72
C GLU A 31 -0.56 10.81 -3.49
N MET A 32 -0.84 9.90 -2.55
CA MET A 32 0.05 9.67 -1.41
C MET A 32 1.45 9.18 -1.82
N VAL A 33 1.60 8.50 -2.95
CA VAL A 33 2.92 8.16 -3.50
C VAL A 33 3.64 9.39 -4.02
N ARG A 34 2.93 10.30 -4.71
CA ARG A 34 3.48 11.58 -5.17
C ARG A 34 3.92 12.46 -4.01
N ASP A 35 3.17 12.44 -2.92
CA ASP A 35 3.48 13.16 -1.68
C ASP A 35 4.63 12.51 -0.88
N GLY A 36 5.16 11.37 -1.34
CA GLY A 36 6.22 10.62 -0.65
C GLY A 36 5.76 9.91 0.64
N ARG A 37 4.44 9.85 0.88
CA ARG A 37 3.85 9.20 2.06
C ARG A 37 3.73 7.69 1.90
N LEU A 38 3.64 7.22 0.65
CA LEU A 38 3.61 5.80 0.29
C LEU A 38 4.70 5.49 -0.74
N MET A 39 5.23 4.27 -0.67
CA MET A 39 6.00 3.65 -1.76
C MET A 39 5.07 2.78 -2.59
N PHE A 40 5.38 2.67 -3.88
CA PHE A 40 4.64 1.88 -4.84
C PHE A 40 5.57 0.86 -5.52
N TRP A 41 5.08 -0.35 -5.74
CA TRP A 41 5.72 -1.32 -6.62
C TRP A 41 4.69 -2.17 -7.37
N SER A 42 5.12 -2.65 -8.55
CA SER A 42 4.38 -3.64 -9.32
C SER A 42 4.69 -5.04 -8.78
N SER A 43 3.66 -5.83 -8.52
CA SER A 43 3.76 -7.23 -8.09
C SER A 43 2.96 -8.10 -9.07
N GLY A 44 3.60 -8.44 -10.19
CA GLY A 44 2.98 -9.23 -11.25
C GLY A 44 1.71 -8.58 -11.81
N SER A 45 0.57 -9.22 -11.56
CA SER A 45 -0.75 -8.76 -12.03
C SER A 45 -1.42 -7.70 -11.14
N THR A 46 -0.77 -7.28 -10.05
CA THR A 46 -1.33 -6.33 -9.09
C THR A 46 -0.31 -5.29 -8.64
N THR A 47 -0.80 -4.29 -7.89
CA THR A 47 0.01 -3.22 -7.33
C THR A 47 0.01 -3.30 -5.82
N MET A 48 1.11 -2.86 -5.22
CA MET A 48 1.30 -2.86 -3.79
C MET A 48 1.83 -1.51 -3.30
N TYR A 49 1.48 -1.20 -2.06
CA TYR A 49 1.80 0.06 -1.39
C TYR A 49 2.29 -0.21 0.03
N ALA A 50 3.22 0.61 0.51
CA ALA A 50 3.70 0.57 1.89
C ALA A 50 4.11 1.96 2.37
N ILE A 51 4.14 2.11 3.69
CA ILE A 51 4.70 3.29 4.32
C ILE A 51 6.23 3.15 4.29
N PRO A 52 6.99 4.12 3.74
CA PRO A 52 8.45 4.04 3.63
C PRO A 52 9.14 3.64 4.94
N GLY A 53 8.73 4.25 6.07
CA GLY A 53 9.31 3.97 7.39
C GLY A 53 9.00 2.57 7.96
N ARG A 54 8.08 1.81 7.37
CA ARG A 54 7.84 0.40 7.76
C ARG A 54 8.66 -0.60 6.95
N ILE A 55 9.06 -0.25 5.73
CA ILE A 55 9.85 -1.14 4.86
C ILE A 55 11.31 -1.22 5.32
N GLN A 56 11.88 -0.08 5.74
CA GLN A 56 13.28 0.02 6.14
C GLN A 56 13.65 -0.82 7.37
N ASN A 57 12.66 -1.24 8.16
CA ASN A 57 12.86 -2.05 9.37
C ASN A 57 12.80 -3.57 9.13
N GLU A 58 12.64 -4.04 7.88
CA GLU A 58 12.59 -5.48 7.56
C GLU A 58 13.86 -6.03 6.89
N GLU A 59 14.87 -5.22 6.56
CA GLU A 59 16.18 -5.71 6.07
C GLU A 59 17.13 -6.15 7.20
N GLY A 60 16.65 -6.33 8.44
CA GLY A 60 17.48 -6.59 9.61
C GLY A 60 16.90 -7.56 10.66
N ALA A 61 16.22 -8.63 10.26
CA ALA A 61 15.81 -9.70 11.17
C ALA A 61 15.95 -11.09 10.56
#